data_AF-A0A2S5M4K8-F1
#
_entry.id   AF-A0A2S5M4K8-F1
#
_cell.length_a   1.000
_cell.length_b   1.000
_cell.length_c   1.000
_cell.angle_alpha   90.00
_cell.angle_beta   90.00
_cell.angle_gamma   90.00
#
_symmetry.space_group_name_H-M   'P 1'
#
loop_
_entity.id
_entity.type
_entity.pdbx_description
1 polymer ?
#
loop_
_entity_poly.entity_id
_entity_poly.type
_entity_poly.pdbx_seq_one_letter_code
_entity_poly.pdbx_strand_id
1 'polypeptide(L)'
;MSANPSSMNAILLASATLAVAFSAAPAQAYQCKNSPHQAVGVRALKVSASMAARNNWVSSAKAQYGLQWSVWSIATAKQQDCVRLNTGKWRCLVSAKPCLYVVP
;
A
#
# COMPACT_ATOMS: atom_id res chain seq x y z
N MET A 1 0.78 -80.79 -8.24
CA MET A 1 -0.09 -80.17 -9.27
C MET A 1 0.30 -78.72 -9.42
N SER A 2 0.66 -78.36 -10.66
CA SER A 2 0.61 -77.05 -11.33
C SER A 2 1.34 -75.82 -10.78
N ALA A 3 2.10 -75.23 -11.70
CA ALA A 3 2.77 -73.94 -11.65
C ALA A 3 1.90 -72.81 -12.24
N ASN A 4 2.28 -71.56 -11.90
CA ASN A 4 2.23 -70.32 -12.71
C ASN A 4 0.87 -69.65 -12.99
N PRO A 5 0.84 -68.37 -13.46
CA PRO A 5 1.67 -67.19 -13.13
C PRO A 5 0.82 -65.88 -13.07
N SER A 6 1.50 -64.73 -12.97
CA SER A 6 1.03 -63.40 -13.40
C SER A 6 0.12 -62.66 -12.39
N SER A 7 0.42 -61.43 -12.00
CA SER A 7 0.51 -60.30 -12.92
C SER A 7 1.43 -59.21 -12.42
N MET A 8 2.25 -58.73 -13.36
CA MET A 8 3.08 -57.54 -13.26
C MET A 8 2.18 -56.31 -13.18
N ASN A 9 2.24 -55.57 -12.07
CA ASN A 9 1.68 -54.21 -12.03
C ASN A 9 2.77 -53.23 -12.46
N ALA A 10 2.69 -52.80 -13.72
CA ALA A 10 3.47 -51.70 -14.25
C ALA A 10 3.10 -50.41 -13.50
N ILE A 11 4.01 -49.94 -12.64
CA ILE A 11 3.88 -48.62 -12.00
C ILE A 11 4.28 -47.59 -13.06
N LEU A 12 3.28 -46.99 -13.68
CA LEU A 12 3.44 -45.84 -14.57
C LEU A 12 3.94 -44.65 -13.74
N LEU A 13 5.19 -44.24 -13.98
CA LEU A 13 5.76 -43.00 -13.48
C LEU A 13 5.10 -41.82 -14.23
N ALA A 14 4.11 -41.19 -13.61
CA ALA A 14 3.56 -39.92 -14.08
C ALA A 14 4.47 -38.78 -13.61
N SER A 15 5.35 -38.31 -14.49
CA SER A 15 6.16 -37.10 -14.29
C SER A 15 5.29 -35.85 -14.45
N ALA A 16 4.77 -35.35 -13.33
CA ALA A 16 4.09 -34.06 -13.27
C ALA A 16 5.10 -32.91 -13.42
N THR A 17 5.21 -32.35 -14.62
CA THR A 17 5.93 -31.10 -14.86
C THR A 17 5.16 -29.94 -14.23
N LEU A 18 5.66 -29.39 -13.12
CA LEU A 18 5.19 -28.11 -12.57
C LEU A 18 5.52 -26.98 -13.57
N ALA A 19 4.54 -26.55 -14.35
CA ALA A 19 4.61 -25.29 -15.06
C ALA A 19 4.46 -24.15 -14.04
N VAL A 20 5.59 -23.59 -13.59
CA VAL A 20 5.59 -22.36 -12.79
C VAL A 20 5.25 -21.21 -13.73
N ALA A 21 3.98 -20.81 -13.76
CA ALA A 21 3.55 -19.59 -14.41
C ALA A 21 4.14 -18.40 -13.62
N PHE A 22 5.25 -17.83 -14.10
CA PHE A 22 5.75 -16.55 -13.61
C PHE A 22 4.80 -15.45 -14.10
N SER A 23 3.76 -15.18 -13.32
CA SER A 23 2.99 -13.95 -13.47
C SER A 23 3.91 -12.78 -13.13
N ALA A 24 4.43 -12.11 -14.16
CA ALA A 24 5.15 -10.85 -14.00
C ALA A 24 4.23 -9.86 -13.29
N ALA A 25 4.52 -9.57 -12.01
CA ALA A 25 3.85 -8.50 -11.30
C ALA A 25 4.10 -7.21 -12.10
N PRO A 26 3.07 -6.40 -12.40
CA PRO A 26 3.30 -5.13 -13.08
C PRO A 26 4.29 -4.33 -12.25
N ALA A 27 5.38 -3.86 -12.89
CA ALA A 27 6.33 -2.97 -12.26
C ALA A 27 5.54 -1.81 -11.66
N GLN A 28 5.49 -1.72 -10.34
CA GLN A 28 4.74 -0.67 -9.68
C GLN A 28 5.46 0.62 -9.99
N ALA A 29 4.86 1.46 -10.82
CA ALA A 29 5.38 2.77 -11.20
C ALA A 29 5.51 3.72 -9.99
N TYR A 30 5.18 3.25 -8.80
CA TYR A 30 5.30 4.00 -7.55
C TYR A 30 6.16 3.25 -6.53
N GLN A 31 7.11 3.97 -5.96
CA GLN A 31 7.83 3.53 -4.76
C GLN A 31 7.25 4.26 -3.56
N CYS A 32 6.85 3.50 -2.54
CA CYS A 32 6.24 4.04 -1.32
C CYS A 32 7.13 3.81 -0.10
N LYS A 33 7.08 4.74 0.86
CA LYS A 33 7.66 4.54 2.19
C LYS A 33 6.83 3.52 2.97
N ASN A 34 7.50 2.73 3.81
CA ASN A 34 6.86 1.69 4.58
C ASN A 34 6.00 2.23 5.73
N SER A 35 6.44 3.33 6.34
CA SER A 35 5.77 3.98 7.48
C SER A 35 4.83 5.09 7.03
N PRO A 36 3.60 5.16 7.59
CA PRO A 36 2.73 6.30 7.38
C PRO A 36 3.30 7.55 8.05
N HIS A 37 3.17 8.67 7.39
CA HIS A 37 3.44 10.00 7.93
C HIS A 37 2.11 10.64 8.33
N GLN A 38 2.12 11.40 9.42
CA GLN A 38 0.90 12.02 9.97
C GLN A 38 1.03 13.53 10.06
N ALA A 39 -0.09 14.23 9.91
CA ALA A 39 -0.14 15.66 10.17
C ALA A 39 -1.53 16.09 10.64
N VAL A 40 -1.56 17.22 11.36
CA VAL A 40 -2.78 17.76 11.96
C VAL A 40 -3.09 19.14 11.39
N GLY A 41 -4.37 19.42 11.18
CA GLY A 41 -4.89 20.74 10.86
C GLY A 41 -6.01 21.14 11.82
N VAL A 42 -5.98 22.39 12.30
CA VAL A 42 -7.02 22.94 13.19
C VAL A 42 -7.58 24.23 12.58
N ARG A 43 -8.88 24.27 12.27
CA ARG A 43 -9.57 25.45 11.72
C ARG A 43 -11.03 25.51 12.18
N ALA A 44 -11.70 26.63 11.93
CA ALA A 44 -13.09 26.85 12.33
C ALA A 44 -14.08 25.91 11.61
N LEU A 45 -13.82 25.55 10.35
CA LEU A 45 -14.67 24.65 9.57
C LEU A 45 -13.99 23.29 9.39
N LYS A 46 -14.77 22.21 9.35
CA LYS A 46 -14.24 20.85 9.13
C LYS A 46 -13.44 20.72 7.84
N VAL A 47 -13.96 21.32 6.76
CA VAL A 47 -13.32 21.27 5.43
C VAL A 47 -11.98 22.01 5.44
N SER A 48 -11.93 23.21 6.05
CA SER A 48 -10.67 23.96 6.14
C SER A 48 -9.65 23.29 7.07
N ALA A 49 -10.10 22.62 8.13
CA ALA A 49 -9.22 21.82 9.00
C ALA A 49 -8.65 20.60 8.25
N SER A 50 -9.46 19.94 7.42
CA SER A 50 -9.04 18.82 6.57
C SER A 50 -8.00 19.25 5.54
N MET A 51 -8.23 20.38 4.84
CA MET A 51 -7.26 20.93 3.89
C MET A 51 -5.96 21.33 4.58
N ALA A 52 -6.05 21.98 5.74
CA ALA A 52 -4.86 22.35 6.52
C ALA A 52 -4.06 21.11 6.93
N ALA A 53 -4.72 20.02 7.36
CA ALA A 53 -4.05 18.78 7.73
C ALA A 53 -3.29 18.17 6.55
N ARG A 54 -3.92 18.11 5.36
CA ARG A 54 -3.27 17.64 4.13
C ARG A 54 -2.09 18.51 3.71
N ASN A 55 -2.25 19.84 3.75
CA ASN A 55 -1.16 20.75 3.41
C ASN A 55 0.02 20.61 4.38
N ASN A 56 -0.26 20.44 5.67
CA ASN A 56 0.78 20.20 6.65
C ASN A 56 1.49 18.87 6.38
N TRP A 57 0.75 17.82 6.01
CA TRP A 57 1.33 16.54 5.60
C TRP A 57 2.23 16.68 4.38
N VAL A 58 1.81 17.45 3.37
CA VAL A 58 2.61 17.72 2.16
C VAL A 58 3.90 18.43 2.55
N SER A 59 3.82 19.50 3.34
CA SER A 59 4.98 20.25 3.80
C SER A 59 5.95 19.40 4.60
N SER A 60 5.45 18.56 5.51
CA SER A 60 6.30 17.69 6.34
C SER A 60 6.90 16.54 5.55
N ALA A 61 6.14 15.90 4.65
CA ALA A 61 6.67 14.89 3.74
C ALA A 61 7.74 15.48 2.79
N LYS A 62 7.54 16.71 2.30
CA LYS A 62 8.52 17.43 1.47
C LYS A 62 9.81 17.68 2.25
N ALA A 63 9.70 18.16 3.49
CA ALA A 63 10.84 18.45 4.34
C ALA A 63 11.64 17.19 4.68
N GLN A 64 10.95 16.05 4.91
CA GLN A 64 11.59 14.82 5.35
C GLN A 64 12.16 13.97 4.21
N TYR A 65 11.47 13.91 3.06
CA TYR A 65 11.79 12.96 1.99
C TYR A 65 12.07 13.63 0.65
N GLY A 66 11.70 14.90 0.47
CA GLY A 66 11.81 15.64 -0.78
C GLY A 66 10.47 15.81 -1.50
N LEU A 67 10.43 16.74 -2.46
CA LEU A 67 9.21 17.18 -3.16
C LEU A 67 8.46 16.04 -3.86
N GLN A 68 9.18 15.11 -4.48
CA GLN A 68 8.59 13.97 -5.19
C GLN A 68 7.80 13.02 -4.28
N TRP A 69 8.08 12.99 -2.97
CA TRP A 69 7.36 12.17 -1.99
C TRP A 69 6.16 12.88 -1.36
N SER A 70 6.02 14.19 -1.58
CA SER A 70 5.01 15.02 -0.92
C SER A 70 3.70 15.11 -1.69
N VAL A 71 3.50 14.30 -2.73
CA VAL A 71 2.33 14.40 -3.58
C VAL A 71 1.17 13.60 -2.97
N TRP A 72 0.23 14.31 -2.33
CA TRP A 72 -0.90 13.68 -1.63
C TRP A 72 -1.77 12.78 -2.54
N SER A 73 -1.91 13.11 -3.83
CA SER A 73 -2.74 12.33 -4.75
C SER A 73 -2.20 10.91 -4.98
N ILE A 74 -0.88 10.71 -4.98
CA ILE A 74 -0.22 9.41 -5.20
C ILE A 74 0.17 8.68 -3.91
N ALA A 75 0.03 9.33 -2.75
CA ALA A 75 0.23 8.67 -1.45
C ALA A 75 -0.73 7.47 -1.28
N THR A 76 -0.38 6.50 -0.45
CA THR A 76 -1.20 5.31 -0.21
C THR A 76 -1.62 5.19 1.26
N ALA A 77 -2.54 4.26 1.56
CA ALA A 77 -3.08 4.05 2.91
C ALA A 77 -3.57 5.34 3.58
N LYS A 78 -4.28 6.19 2.81
CA LYS A 78 -4.77 7.49 3.28
C LYS A 78 -5.89 7.29 4.29
N GLN A 79 -5.75 7.93 5.45
CA GLN A 79 -6.76 8.00 6.50
C GLN A 79 -6.93 9.46 6.91
N GLN A 80 -8.16 9.80 7.29
CA GLN A 80 -8.50 11.12 7.80
C GLN A 80 -9.52 10.97 8.92
N ASP A 81 -9.18 11.47 10.09
CA ASP A 81 -10.08 11.58 11.23
C ASP A 81 -10.27 13.05 11.59
N CYS A 82 -11.49 13.45 11.93
CA CYS A 82 -11.82 14.83 12.26
C CYS A 82 -12.75 14.89 13.46
N VAL A 83 -12.28 15.55 14.52
CA VAL A 83 -13.02 15.74 15.76
C VAL A 83 -13.36 17.21 15.96
N ARG A 84 -14.53 17.49 16.51
CA ARG A 84 -14.90 18.83 16.96
C ARG A 84 -14.30 19.06 18.35
N LEU A 85 -13.62 20.17 18.53
CA LEU A 85 -13.03 20.57 19.81
C LEU A 85 -14.04 21.38 20.63
N ASN A 86 -13.87 21.39 21.95
CA ASN A 86 -14.69 22.20 22.88
C ASN A 86 -14.61 23.71 22.57
N THR A 87 -13.58 24.15 21.84
CA THR A 87 -13.42 25.53 21.36
C THR A 87 -14.28 25.87 20.14
N GLY A 88 -15.14 24.95 19.69
CA GLY A 88 -15.96 25.09 18.48
C GLY A 88 -15.20 24.88 17.17
N LYS A 89 -13.87 24.78 17.21
CA LYS A 89 -13.00 24.47 16.05
C LYS A 89 -13.02 22.98 15.72
N TRP A 90 -12.57 22.65 14.51
CA TRP A 90 -12.31 21.27 14.08
C TRP A 90 -10.83 20.97 14.09
N ARG A 91 -10.46 19.80 14.61
CA ARG A 91 -9.12 19.21 14.48
C ARG A 91 -9.22 18.00 13.56
N CYS A 92 -8.49 18.02 12.46
CA CYS A 92 -8.36 16.87 11.57
C CYS A 92 -6.94 16.32 11.62
N LEU A 93 -6.81 15.01 11.79
CA LEU A 93 -5.59 14.23 11.66
C LEU A 93 -5.64 13.51 10.32
N VAL A 94 -4.57 13.62 9.53
CA VAL A 94 -4.38 12.82 8.32
C VAL A 94 -3.17 11.91 8.49
N SER A 95 -3.27 10.70 7.95
CA SER A 95 -2.20 9.71 7.91
C SER A 95 -2.11 9.13 6.51
N ALA A 96 -0.92 9.05 5.93
CA ALA A 96 -0.71 8.44 4.61
C ALA A 96 0.75 8.02 4.44
N LYS A 97 1.00 7.02 3.59
CA LYS A 97 2.35 6.60 3.19
C LYS A 97 2.82 7.45 2.00
N PRO A 98 3.93 8.20 2.13
CA PRO A 98 4.53 8.93 1.01
C PRO A 98 4.93 7.99 -0.13
N CYS A 99 4.62 8.37 -1.36
CA CYS A 99 5.03 7.64 -2.56
C CYS A 99 5.59 8.62 -3.59
N LEU A 100 6.47 8.14 -4.47
CA LEU A 100 6.93 8.86 -5.66
C LEU A 100 6.71 8.00 -6.90
N TYR A 101 6.66 8.64 -8.07
CA TYR A 101 6.65 7.96 -9.35
C TYR A 101 8.08 7.60 -9.77
N VAL A 102 8.31 6.35 -10.16
CA VAL A 102 9.56 5.90 -10.77
C VAL A 102 9.35 5.66 -12.26
N VAL A 103 10.10 6.37 -13.08
CA VAL A 103 10.24 6.04 -14.51
C VAL A 103 11.24 4.87 -14.59
N PRO A 104 10.90 3.77 -15.26
CA PRO A 104 11.84 2.67 -15.53
C PRO A 104 13.07 3.10 -16.32
#